data_AF-A0A166B9K8-F1
#
_entry.id   AF-A0A166B9K8-F1
#
_cell.length_a   1.000
_cell.length_b   1.000
_cell.length_c   1.000
_cell.angle_alpha   90.00
_cell.angle_beta   90.00
_cell.angle_gamma   90.00
#
_symmetry.space_group_name_H-M   'P 1'
#
loop_
_entity.id
_entity.type
_entity.pdbx_description
1 polymer ?
#
loop_
_entity_poly.entity_id
_entity_poly.type
_entity_poly.pdbx_seq_one_letter_code
_entity_poly.pdbx_strand_id
1 'polypeptide(L)'
;MLKFQRAIHTYIHTPSNCPRLTKFSLHPPNSVIYGRRHVGIMSGEPVGNYGVRLLFDDLHKTGIYTWEYLYYIGSNKFTLMRNYIKTLQKHGLSRDPPRRS
;
A
#
# COMPACT_ATOMS: atom_id res chain seq x y z
N MET A 1 11.56 -9.62 16.91
CA MET A 1 10.81 -8.33 16.77
C MET A 1 11.28 -7.46 15.60
N LEU A 2 12.58 -7.40 15.25
CA LEU A 2 13.11 -6.56 14.15
C LEU A 2 12.87 -7.07 12.70
N LYS A 3 12.38 -8.30 12.49
CA LYS A 3 12.18 -8.88 11.14
C LYS A 3 10.83 -8.53 10.51
N PHE A 4 9.88 -8.00 11.29
CA PHE A 4 8.53 -7.65 10.81
C PHE A 4 8.51 -6.28 10.10
N GLN A 5 9.32 -5.32 10.57
CA GLN A 5 9.38 -3.96 10.01
C GLN A 5 9.92 -3.91 8.58
N ARG A 6 10.88 -4.78 8.20
CA ARG A 6 11.47 -4.76 6.84
C ARG A 6 10.59 -5.40 5.77
N ALA A 7 9.69 -6.30 6.14
CA ALA A 7 8.83 -7.00 5.19
C ALA A 7 7.66 -6.14 4.71
N ILE A 8 7.17 -5.20 5.53
CA ILE A 8 5.98 -4.40 5.21
C ILE A 8 6.33 -3.07 4.52
N HIS A 9 7.57 -2.61 4.66
CA HIS A 9 8.09 -1.33 4.14
C HIS A 9 8.06 -1.16 2.59
N THR A 10 7.72 -2.21 1.83
CA THR A 10 7.82 -2.17 0.35
C THR A 10 6.51 -2.47 -0.38
N TYR A 11 5.47 -2.99 0.29
CA TYR A 11 4.44 -3.79 -0.40
C TYR A 11 3.01 -3.24 -0.39
N ILE A 12 2.79 -2.02 0.11
CA ILE A 12 1.43 -1.42 0.16
C ILE A 12 1.14 -0.52 -1.07
N HIS A 13 2.06 -0.45 -2.04
CA HIS A 13 1.88 0.37 -3.26
C HIS A 13 1.19 -0.34 -4.44
N THR A 14 0.89 -1.63 -4.33
CA THR A 14 0.08 -2.35 -5.32
C THR A 14 -1.39 -1.92 -5.25
N PRO A 15 -2.09 -1.83 -6.40
CA PRO A 15 -3.35 -1.13 -6.54
C PRO A 15 -4.32 -1.56 -5.45
N SER A 16 -4.88 -0.56 -4.77
CA SER A 16 -5.85 -0.68 -3.70
C SER A 16 -7.15 -1.31 -4.21
N ASN A 17 -7.12 -2.62 -4.47
CA ASN A 17 -8.30 -3.48 -4.42
C ASN A 17 -8.38 -4.15 -3.05
N CYS A 18 -7.98 -3.45 -1.99
CA CYS A 18 -8.54 -3.73 -0.67
C CYS A 18 -9.98 -3.20 -0.70
N PRO A 19 -11.01 -4.04 -0.44
CA PRO A 19 -12.39 -3.57 -0.34
C PRO A 19 -12.47 -2.62 0.85
N ARG A 20 -12.30 -1.33 0.57
CA ARG A 20 -12.19 -0.28 1.57
C ARG A 20 -13.60 0.18 1.93
N LEU A 21 -14.05 -0.11 3.14
CA LEU A 21 -15.30 0.38 3.74
C LEU A 21 -15.24 1.90 4.08
N THR A 22 -14.61 2.74 3.25
CA THR A 22 -14.62 4.20 3.45
C THR A 22 -14.87 4.90 2.12
N LYS A 23 -15.96 5.66 2.08
CA LYS A 23 -16.65 6.22 0.91
C LYS A 23 -15.94 7.40 0.20
N PHE A 24 -14.67 7.71 0.47
CA PHE A 24 -14.03 8.91 -0.08
C PHE A 24 -12.56 8.70 -0.45
N SER A 25 -12.29 8.39 -1.72
CA SER A 25 -11.03 8.69 -2.38
C SER A 25 -11.37 9.45 -3.67
N LEU A 26 -10.86 10.67 -3.81
CA LEU A 26 -11.11 11.59 -4.94
C LEU A 26 -10.40 11.16 -6.24
N HIS A 27 -10.10 9.88 -6.40
CA HIS A 27 -9.43 9.38 -7.60
C HIS A 27 -10.40 8.49 -8.39
N PRO A 28 -10.41 8.59 -9.73
CA PRO A 28 -11.23 7.72 -10.56
C PRO A 28 -10.89 6.25 -10.24
N PRO A 29 -11.86 5.31 -10.31
CA PRO A 29 -11.73 3.94 -9.83
C PRO A 29 -10.61 3.10 -10.47
N ASN A 30 -9.85 3.66 -11.41
CA ASN A 30 -8.74 3.03 -12.13
C ASN A 30 -7.43 3.85 -12.11
N SER A 31 -7.28 4.84 -11.22
CA SER A 31 -6.03 5.60 -11.15
C SER A 31 -4.92 4.76 -10.51
N VAL A 32 -3.78 4.64 -11.19
CA VAL A 32 -2.60 3.97 -10.66
C VAL A 32 -1.90 4.90 -9.67
N ILE A 33 -1.68 4.43 -8.44
CA ILE A 33 -0.93 5.19 -7.42
C ILE A 33 0.56 5.14 -7.79
N TYR A 34 1.22 6.30 -7.91
CA TYR A 34 2.63 6.43 -8.29
C TYR A 34 3.36 7.47 -7.41
N GLY A 35 4.68 7.56 -7.51
CA GLY A 35 5.47 8.55 -6.77
C GLY A 35 5.59 8.31 -5.26
N ARG A 36 5.23 7.12 -4.77
CA ARG A 36 5.17 6.77 -3.35
C ARG A 36 6.27 5.80 -2.90
N ARG A 37 7.43 5.76 -3.58
CA ARG A 37 8.52 4.82 -3.26
C ARG A 37 8.95 4.81 -1.79
N HIS A 38 8.92 5.97 -1.14
CA HIS A 38 9.50 6.20 0.18
C HIS A 38 8.49 6.15 1.32
N VAL A 39 7.23 5.81 1.06
CA VAL A 39 6.21 5.76 2.10
C VAL A 39 6.52 4.64 3.09
N GLY A 40 6.71 5.02 4.34
CA GLY A 40 6.93 4.13 5.48
C GLY A 40 5.67 3.91 6.30
N ILE A 41 5.73 2.88 7.17
CA ILE A 41 4.72 2.63 8.19
C ILE A 41 5.21 3.22 9.50
N MET A 42 4.42 4.10 10.08
CA MET A 42 4.70 4.73 11.37
C MET A 42 4.26 3.86 12.55
N SER A 43 3.04 3.33 12.49
CA SER A 43 2.49 2.51 13.56
C SER A 43 1.41 1.55 13.06
N GLY A 44 1.11 0.55 13.88
CA GLY A 44 0.00 -0.38 13.67
C GLY A 44 -0.83 -0.49 14.94
N GLU A 45 -2.13 -0.22 14.83
CA GLU A 45 -3.09 -0.33 15.93
C GLU A 45 -3.98 -1.56 15.70
N PRO A 46 -4.12 -2.49 16.65
CA PRO A 46 -5.04 -3.61 16.50
C PRO A 46 -6.48 -3.10 16.39
N VAL A 47 -7.26 -3.70 15.50
CA VAL A 47 -8.68 -3.40 15.35
C VAL A 47 -9.47 -4.69 15.60
N GLY A 48 -9.98 -4.80 16.84
CA GLY A 48 -10.61 -6.03 17.31
C GLY A 48 -9.69 -7.25 17.13
N ASN A 49 -10.27 -8.38 16.74
CA ASN A 49 -9.52 -9.62 16.49
C ASN A 49 -9.27 -9.91 15.00
N TYR A 50 -9.70 -9.04 14.09
CA TYR A 50 -9.76 -9.34 12.66
C TYR A 50 -8.73 -8.58 11.81
N GLY A 51 -8.01 -7.60 12.38
CA GLY A 51 -7.00 -6.88 11.61
C GLY A 51 -6.25 -5.80 12.37
N VAL A 52 -5.53 -4.99 11.61
CA VAL A 52 -4.70 -3.89 12.10
C VAL A 52 -4.95 -2.65 11.25
N ARG A 53 -5.05 -1.49 11.90
CA ARG A 53 -4.99 -0.18 11.24
C ARG A 53 -3.52 0.21 11.10
N LEU A 54 -3.08 0.52 9.88
CA LEU A 54 -1.72 0.99 9.63
C LEU A 54 -1.73 2.49 9.39
N LEU A 55 -0.82 3.19 10.06
CA LEU A 55 -0.56 4.62 9.85
C LEU A 55 0.70 4.77 9.00
N PHE A 56 0.59 5.58 7.95
CA PHE A 56 1.68 5.87 7.02
C PHE A 56 2.19 7.30 7.22
N ASP A 57 3.47 7.50 6.93
CA ASP A 57 4.15 8.80 7.01
C ASP A 57 3.64 9.83 5.99
N ASP A 58 2.94 9.36 4.97
CA ASP A 58 2.39 10.17 3.89
C ASP A 58 0.99 10.71 4.19
N LEU A 59 0.65 10.78 5.48
CA LEU A 59 -0.61 11.25 6.07
C LEU A 59 -1.82 10.31 5.85
N HIS A 60 -1.61 9.10 5.32
CA HIS A 60 -2.67 8.10 5.27
C HIS A 60 -2.83 7.39 6.61
N LYS A 61 -3.97 7.60 7.28
CA LYS A 61 -4.27 7.07 8.62
C LYS A 61 -5.57 6.25 8.70
N THR A 62 -6.19 5.93 7.56
CA THR A 62 -7.56 5.40 7.51
C THR A 62 -7.66 3.93 7.10
N GLY A 63 -6.55 3.28 6.72
CA GLY A 63 -6.57 1.91 6.20
C GLY A 63 -6.62 0.86 7.32
N ILE A 64 -7.66 0.01 7.31
CA ILE A 64 -7.72 -1.21 8.12
C ILE A 64 -7.41 -2.40 7.19
N TYR A 65 -6.51 -3.27 7.64
CA TYR A 65 -6.04 -4.43 6.89
C TYR A 65 -6.33 -5.69 7.70
N THR A 66 -7.07 -6.64 7.12
CA THR A 66 -7.34 -7.92 7.78
C THR A 66 -6.10 -8.81 7.79
N TRP A 67 -6.04 -9.76 8.71
CA TRP A 67 -4.94 -10.72 8.78
C TRP A 67 -4.79 -11.55 7.50
N GLU A 68 -5.90 -11.98 6.92
CA GLU A 68 -5.95 -12.75 5.67
C GLU A 68 -5.40 -11.93 4.51
N TYR A 69 -5.76 -10.65 4.43
CA TYR A 69 -5.26 -9.76 3.38
C TYR A 69 -3.76 -9.52 3.53
N LEU A 70 -3.27 -9.28 4.75
CA LEU A 70 -1.83 -9.16 5.04
C LEU A 70 -1.07 -10.44 4.68
N TYR A 71 -1.63 -11.60 4.98
CA TYR A 71 -1.07 -12.89 4.59
C TYR A 71 -1.03 -13.06 3.08
N TYR A 72 -2.12 -12.72 2.38
CA TYR A 72 -2.22 -12.78 0.92
C TYR A 72 -1.13 -11.91 0.26
N ILE A 73 -1.00 -10.64 0.66
CA ILE A 73 -0.01 -9.74 0.06
C ILE A 73 1.42 -10.16 0.43
N GLY A 74 1.66 -10.69 1.62
CA GLY A 74 2.97 -11.21 2.03
C GLY A 74 3.40 -12.45 1.22
N SER A 75 2.44 -13.34 0.95
CA SER A 75 2.64 -14.56 0.16
C SER A 75 2.85 -14.26 -1.33
N ASN A 76 2.10 -13.29 -1.87
CA ASN A 76 2.11 -12.94 -3.29
C ASN A 76 2.98 -11.72 -3.63
N LYS A 77 3.80 -11.26 -2.68
CA LYS A 77 4.50 -9.96 -2.72
C LYS A 77 5.26 -9.70 -4.03
N PHE A 78 5.97 -10.69 -4.54
CA PHE A 78 6.77 -10.56 -5.76
C PHE A 78 5.90 -10.46 -7.01
N THR A 79 4.86 -11.28 -7.11
CA THR A 79 3.91 -11.29 -8.23
C THR A 79 3.14 -9.98 -8.29
N LEU A 80 2.60 -9.54 -7.14
CA LEU A 80 1.87 -8.27 -7.05
C LEU A 80 2.79 -7.09 -7.41
N MET A 81 4.01 -7.03 -6.85
CA MET A 81 4.97 -5.96 -7.16
C MET A 81 5.36 -5.94 -8.63
N ARG A 82 5.59 -7.10 -9.25
CA ARG A 82 5.89 -7.20 -10.69
C ARG A 82 4.73 -6.66 -11.53
N ASN A 83 3.50 -7.03 -11.20
CA ASN A 83 2.32 -6.55 -11.91
C ASN A 83 2.16 -5.04 -11.76
N TYR A 84 2.35 -4.51 -10.55
CA TYR A 84 2.33 -3.07 -10.31
C TYR A 84 3.39 -2.29 -11.09
N ILE A 85 4.63 -2.78 -11.15
CA ILE A 85 5.70 -2.15 -11.96
C ILE A 85 5.31 -2.15 -13.45
N LYS A 86 4.77 -3.25 -13.97
CA LYS A 86 4.27 -3.32 -15.35
C LYS A 86 3.16 -2.30 -15.60
N THR A 87 2.22 -2.16 -14.65
CA THR A 87 1.17 -1.15 -14.73
C THR A 87 1.75 0.27 -14.76
N LEU A 88 2.69 0.60 -13.87
CA LEU A 88 3.36 1.91 -13.89
C LEU A 88 4.04 2.19 -15.23
N GLN A 89 4.80 1.22 -15.76
CA GLN A 89 5.48 1.34 -17.05
C GLN A 89 4.48 1.58 -18.20
N LYS A 90 3.35 0.88 -18.21
CA LYS A 90 2.29 1.07 -19.22
C LYS A 90 1.75 2.51 -19.24
N HIS A 91 1.75 3.17 -18.09
CA HIS A 91 1.27 4.55 -17.94
C HIS A 91 2.40 5.59 -18.00
N GLY A 92 3.66 5.18 -18.23
CA GLY A 92 4.81 6.10 -18.20
C GLY A 92 5.09 6.70 -16.81
N LEU A 93 4.63 6.04 -15.75
CA LEU A 93 4.75 6.51 -14.37
C LEU A 93 5.95 5.85 -13.67
N SER A 94 6.44 6.49 -12.61
CA SER A 94 7.51 5.95 -11.76
C SER A 94 7.05 5.80 -10.31
N ARG A 95 7.73 4.91 -9.57
CA ARG A 95 7.59 4.84 -8.11
C ARG A 95 8.23 6.05 -7.43
N ASP A 96 9.28 6.60 -8.02
CA ASP A 96 10.00 7.75 -7.50
C ASP A 96 9.11 9.01 -7.57
N PRO A 97 9.13 9.86 -6.53
CA PRO A 97 8.31 11.06 -6.51
C PRO A 97 8.70 12.00 -7.68
N PRO A 98 7.73 12.70 -8.29
CA PRO A 98 8.04 13.68 -9.31
C PRO A 98 8.95 14.77 -8.73
N ARG A 99 9.97 15.18 -9.50
CA ARG A 99 10.85 16.29 -9.10
C ARG A 99 9.98 17.55 -8.99
N ARG A 100 9.86 18.11 -7.78
CA ARG A 100 9.22 19.42 -7.60
C ARG A 100 10.14 20.47 -8.24
N SER A 101 9.67 21.12 -9.30
CA SER A 101 10.26 22.33 -9.89
C SER A 101 9.80 23.56 -9.13
#